data_AF-A0A3D3VAT2-F1
#
_entry.id   AF-A0A3D3VAT2-F1
#
_cell.length_a   1.000
_cell.length_b   1.000
_cell.length_c   1.000
_cell.angle_alpha   90.00
_cell.angle_beta   90.00
_cell.angle_gamma   90.00
#
_symmetry.space_group_name_H-M   'P 1'
#
loop_
_entity.id
_entity.type
_entity.pdbx_description
1 polymer ?
#
loop_
_entity_poly.entity_id
_entity_poly.type
_entity_poly.pdbx_seq_one_letter_code
_entity_poly.pdbx_strand_id
1 'polypeptide(L)'
;VSTMDASHGHALAVAAAASGFLVWNWPPAKIFLGDSGSVPLGYLLGWLLLSLAADGAWQAAIILPLYYLADSTITLFRRIIRGEKFWLAHRDHFYQAAIKRGMSHARVSSIIAVLNLALVALALVSVIGGEGSTWSWAALGSALVIVVLLLWWLAKPRV
;
A
#
# COMPACT_ATOMS: atom_id res chain seq x y z
N VAL A 1 19.45 13.29 -20.44
CA VAL A 1 18.41 13.09 -19.42
C VAL A 1 19.03 12.22 -18.36
N SER A 2 19.30 12.76 -17.16
CA SER A 2 19.89 11.95 -16.10
C SER A 2 18.92 10.83 -15.74
N THR A 3 19.40 9.68 -15.29
CA THR A 3 18.54 8.53 -14.91
C THR A 3 17.52 8.91 -13.83
N MET A 4 17.82 9.91 -13.00
CA MET A 4 16.90 10.49 -12.02
C MET A 4 15.77 11.30 -12.68
N ASP A 5 16.03 12.11 -13.71
CA ASP A 5 14.95 12.87 -14.39
C ASP A 5 13.91 11.92 -15.02
N ALA A 6 14.40 10.79 -15.53
CA ALA A 6 13.54 9.77 -16.10
C ALA A 6 12.63 9.15 -15.04
N SER A 7 13.14 8.72 -13.88
CA SER A 7 12.33 8.03 -12.85
C SER A 7 11.17 8.90 -12.33
N HIS A 8 11.40 10.21 -12.14
CA HIS A 8 10.35 11.16 -11.76
C HIS A 8 9.24 11.27 -12.83
N GLY A 9 9.62 11.30 -14.12
CA GLY A 9 8.67 11.30 -15.23
C GLY A 9 7.78 10.05 -15.25
N HIS A 10 8.37 8.86 -15.02
CA HIS A 10 7.61 7.62 -14.93
C HIS A 10 6.64 7.62 -13.75
N ALA A 11 7.07 8.10 -12.57
CA ALA A 11 6.22 8.18 -11.39
C ALA A 11 5.00 9.10 -11.61
N LEU A 12 5.22 10.28 -12.21
CA LEU A 12 4.14 11.21 -12.54
C LEU A 12 3.16 10.63 -13.57
N ALA A 13 3.67 9.96 -14.61
CA ALA A 13 2.85 9.30 -15.62
C ALA A 13 1.96 8.21 -14.98
N VAL A 14 2.54 7.37 -14.12
CA VAL A 14 1.80 6.34 -13.38
C VAL A 14 0.75 6.96 -12.46
N ALA A 15 1.08 8.00 -11.72
CA ALA A 15 0.15 8.69 -10.83
C ALA A 15 -1.02 9.32 -11.60
N ALA A 16 -0.76 9.96 -12.74
CA ALA A 16 -1.78 10.55 -13.60
C ALA A 16 -2.71 9.49 -14.19
N ALA A 17 -2.14 8.39 -14.72
CA ALA A 17 -2.92 7.28 -15.25
C ALA A 17 -3.79 6.60 -14.18
N ALA A 18 -3.23 6.35 -12.99
CA ALA A 18 -3.97 5.79 -11.85
C ALA A 18 -5.10 6.72 -11.38
N SER A 19 -4.85 8.03 -11.34
CA SER A 19 -5.86 9.03 -10.96
C SER A 19 -7.02 9.08 -11.97
N GLY A 20 -6.72 9.04 -13.27
CA GLY A 20 -7.75 8.97 -14.32
C GLY A 20 -8.54 7.66 -14.25
N PHE A 21 -7.88 6.54 -14.01
CA PHE A 21 -8.51 5.23 -13.85
C PHE A 21 -9.42 5.18 -12.61
N LEU A 22 -9.01 5.81 -11.50
CA LEU A 22 -9.75 5.81 -10.23
C LEU A 22 -11.18 6.35 -10.39
N VAL A 23 -11.41 7.36 -11.23
CA VAL A 23 -12.75 7.91 -11.50
C VAL A 23 -13.71 6.84 -12.03
N TRP A 24 -13.20 5.92 -12.85
CA TRP A 24 -13.99 4.83 -13.44
C TRP A 24 -14.03 3.57 -12.58
N ASN A 25 -13.06 3.41 -11.68
CA ASN A 25 -12.92 2.25 -10.80
C ASN A 25 -13.53 2.48 -9.39
N TRP A 26 -13.84 3.73 -9.01
CA TRP A 26 -14.44 4.02 -7.71
C TRP A 26 -15.79 3.31 -7.54
N PRO A 27 -16.10 2.74 -6.36
CA PRO A 27 -17.35 1.99 -6.16
C PRO A 27 -18.61 2.84 -6.42
N PRO A 28 -19.58 2.35 -7.22
CA PRO A 28 -19.58 1.09 -7.97
C PRO A 28 -18.69 1.13 -9.23
N ALA A 29 -17.74 0.21 -9.33
CA ALA A 29 -16.72 0.19 -10.39
C ALA A 29 -17.32 -0.11 -11.77
N LYS A 30 -16.96 0.70 -12.77
CA LYS A 30 -17.36 0.52 -14.19
C LYS A 30 -16.33 -0.24 -14.99
N ILE A 31 -15.06 -0.08 -14.64
CA ILE A 31 -13.92 -0.73 -15.30
C ILE A 31 -13.05 -1.37 -14.21
N PHE A 32 -12.64 -2.62 -14.44
CA PHE A 32 -11.71 -3.33 -13.57
C PHE A 32 -10.30 -3.29 -14.15
N LEU A 33 -9.29 -3.19 -13.29
CA LEU A 33 -7.89 -3.09 -13.72
C LEU A 33 -7.40 -4.38 -14.38
N GLY A 34 -7.87 -5.54 -13.88
CA GLY A 34 -7.45 -6.86 -14.35
C GLY A 34 -5.96 -7.14 -14.18
N ASP A 35 -5.53 -8.30 -14.66
CA ASP A 35 -4.12 -8.71 -14.61
C ASP A 35 -3.27 -7.89 -15.60
N SER A 36 -3.85 -7.55 -16.75
CA SER A 36 -3.20 -6.73 -17.78
C SER A 36 -2.80 -5.34 -17.29
N GLY A 37 -3.48 -4.78 -16.28
CA GLY A 37 -3.12 -3.50 -15.67
C GLY A 37 -2.34 -3.64 -14.36
N SER A 38 -2.77 -4.55 -13.47
CA SER A 38 -2.22 -4.64 -12.11
C SER A 38 -0.80 -5.20 -12.07
N VAL A 39 -0.47 -6.21 -12.88
CA VAL A 39 0.86 -6.82 -12.94
C VAL A 39 1.93 -5.82 -13.43
N PRO A 40 1.78 -5.17 -14.60
CA PRO A 40 2.78 -4.18 -15.03
C PRO A 40 2.87 -2.97 -14.11
N LEU A 41 1.75 -2.52 -13.53
CA LEU A 41 1.75 -1.45 -12.54
C LEU A 41 2.55 -1.84 -11.29
N GLY A 42 2.40 -3.09 -10.82
CA GLY A 42 3.18 -3.64 -9.72
C GLY A 42 4.69 -3.67 -10.02
N TYR A 43 5.09 -4.08 -11.22
CA TYR A 43 6.50 -4.05 -11.63
C TYR A 43 7.06 -2.63 -11.68
N LEU A 44 6.31 -1.68 -12.25
CA LEU A 44 6.72 -0.27 -12.29
C LEU A 44 6.86 0.34 -10.89
N LEU A 45 5.87 0.11 -10.01
CA LEU A 45 5.93 0.58 -8.63
C LEU A 45 7.09 -0.06 -7.87
N GLY A 46 7.32 -1.36 -8.04
CA GLY A 46 8.46 -2.06 -7.45
C GLY A 46 9.80 -1.47 -7.88
N TRP A 47 9.96 -1.21 -9.19
CA TRP A 47 11.15 -0.54 -9.72
C TRP A 47 11.35 0.87 -9.14
N LEU A 48 10.28 1.67 -9.05
CA LEU A 48 10.33 3.02 -8.47
C LEU A 48 10.71 2.99 -6.99
N LEU A 49 10.17 2.05 -6.21
CA LEU A 49 10.50 1.89 -4.79
C LEU A 49 11.95 1.42 -4.60
N LEU A 50 12.45 0.49 -5.43
CA LEU A 50 13.84 0.05 -5.38
C LEU A 50 14.81 1.18 -5.77
N SER A 51 14.45 1.99 -6.77
CA SER A 51 15.22 3.17 -7.17
C SER A 51 15.28 4.18 -6.02
N LEU A 52 14.13 4.47 -5.39
CA LEU A 52 14.05 5.35 -4.22
C LEU A 52 14.92 4.85 -3.06
N ALA A 53 14.95 3.53 -2.83
CA ALA A 53 15.81 2.93 -1.81
C ALA A 53 17.30 3.05 -2.16
N ALA A 54 17.66 2.84 -3.44
CA ALA A 54 19.04 2.97 -3.92
C ALA A 54 19.57 4.41 -3.80
N ASP A 55 18.68 5.41 -3.89
CA ASP A 55 19.00 6.83 -3.70
C ASP A 55 19.08 7.24 -2.21
N GLY A 56 19.11 6.29 -1.27
CA GLY A 56 19.26 6.54 0.17
C GLY A 56 17.95 6.77 0.93
N ALA A 57 16.79 6.64 0.28
CA ALA A 57 15.48 6.83 0.90
C ALA A 57 14.75 5.49 1.16
N TRP A 58 15.46 4.47 1.64
CA TRP A 58 14.91 3.13 1.82
C TRP A 58 13.78 3.05 2.85
N GLN A 59 13.78 3.89 3.90
CA GLN A 59 12.68 3.94 4.85
C GLN A 59 11.39 4.39 4.15
N ALA A 60 11.46 5.41 3.29
CA ALA A 60 10.33 5.86 2.50
C ALA A 60 9.85 4.77 1.53
N ALA A 61 10.78 4.06 0.89
CA ALA A 61 10.48 2.93 0.00
C ALA A 61 9.73 1.79 0.71
N ILE A 62 9.92 1.60 2.03
CA ILE A 62 9.16 0.63 2.83
C ILE A 62 7.85 1.21 3.36
N ILE A 63 7.82 2.48 3.77
CA ILE A 63 6.64 3.15 4.33
C ILE A 63 5.51 3.21 3.30
N LEU A 64 5.82 3.58 2.05
CA LEU A 64 4.82 3.77 0.99
C LEU A 64 3.94 2.53 0.72
N PRO A 65 4.48 1.31 0.53
CA PRO A 65 3.68 0.09 0.31
C PRO A 65 3.24 -0.60 1.62
N LEU A 66 3.52 -0.03 2.79
CA LEU A 66 3.49 -0.74 4.08
C LEU A 66 2.15 -1.41 4.39
N TYR A 67 1.03 -0.75 4.07
CA TYR A 67 -0.30 -1.34 4.27
C TYR A 67 -0.47 -2.67 3.51
N TYR A 68 -0.12 -2.69 2.23
CA TYR A 68 -0.28 -3.86 1.36
C TYR A 68 0.71 -4.97 1.71
N LEU A 69 1.94 -4.60 2.06
CA LEU A 69 2.94 -5.55 2.56
C LEU A 69 2.47 -6.20 3.86
N ALA A 70 1.97 -5.42 4.82
CA ALA A 70 1.51 -5.93 6.10
C ALA A 70 0.27 -6.81 5.97
N ASP A 71 -0.77 -6.38 5.23
CA ASP A 71 -1.99 -7.18 5.00
C ASP A 71 -1.64 -8.53 4.35
N SER A 72 -0.86 -8.49 3.26
CA SER A 72 -0.50 -9.70 2.51
C SER A 72 0.37 -10.65 3.33
N THR A 73 1.42 -10.12 3.99
CA THR A 73 2.35 -10.93 4.79
C THR A 73 1.65 -11.57 5.99
N ILE A 74 0.86 -10.79 6.75
CA ILE A 74 0.16 -11.30 7.92
C ILE A 74 -0.91 -12.32 7.51
N THR A 75 -1.64 -12.06 6.43
CA THR A 75 -2.66 -12.98 5.94
C THR A 75 -2.03 -14.30 5.50
N LEU A 76 -0.97 -14.24 4.69
CA LEU A 76 -0.25 -15.42 4.24
C LEU A 76 0.32 -16.23 5.41
N PHE A 77 0.97 -15.55 6.36
CA PHE A 77 1.57 -16.18 7.54
C PHE A 77 0.52 -16.87 8.43
N ARG A 78 -0.64 -16.25 8.65
CA ARG A 78 -1.76 -16.87 9.40
C ARG A 78 -2.25 -18.15 8.73
N ARG A 79 -2.33 -18.18 7.40
CA ARG A 79 -2.76 -19.36 6.65
C ARG A 79 -1.76 -20.49 6.75
N ILE A 80 -0.46 -20.17 6.66
CA ILE A 80 0.64 -21.13 6.84
C ILE A 80 0.56 -21.77 8.24
N ILE A 81 0.41 -20.98 9.30
CA ILE A 81 0.31 -21.49 10.68
C ILE A 81 -0.92 -22.42 10.85
N ARG A 82 -2.02 -22.13 10.16
CA ARG A 82 -3.24 -22.94 10.20
C ARG A 82 -3.18 -24.20 9.32
N GLY A 83 -2.08 -24.43 8.61
CA GLY A 83 -1.96 -25.55 7.66
C GLY A 83 -2.87 -25.41 6.44
N GLU A 84 -3.35 -24.20 6.14
CA GLU A 84 -4.18 -23.95 4.97
C GLU A 84 -3.31 -23.92 3.70
N LYS A 85 -3.88 -24.32 2.56
CA LYS A 85 -3.24 -24.22 1.25
C LYS A 85 -3.13 -22.75 0.83
N PHE A 86 -2.01 -22.12 1.18
CA PHE A 86 -1.79 -20.68 0.98
C PHE A 86 -1.75 -20.26 -0.50
N TRP A 87 -1.42 -21.18 -1.41
CA TRP A 87 -1.37 -20.96 -2.86
C TRP A 87 -2.74 -20.97 -3.55
N LEU A 88 -3.81 -21.35 -2.84
CA LEU A 88 -5.17 -21.25 -3.37
C LEU A 88 -5.76 -19.87 -3.12
N ALA A 89 -6.53 -19.38 -4.09
CA ALA A 89 -7.25 -18.12 -4.02
C ALA A 89 -8.09 -18.05 -2.73
N HIS A 90 -7.97 -16.94 -2.01
CA HIS A 90 -8.63 -16.72 -0.72
C HIS A 90 -9.17 -15.31 -0.59
N ARG A 91 -10.02 -15.12 0.42
CA ARG A 91 -10.68 -13.83 0.67
C ARG A 91 -10.52 -13.34 2.11
N ASP A 92 -9.33 -13.57 2.67
CA ASP A 92 -9.04 -13.39 4.10
C ASP A 92 -8.23 -12.14 4.41
N HIS A 93 -7.91 -11.35 3.39
CA HIS A 93 -7.31 -10.03 3.56
C HIS A 93 -8.17 -9.17 4.46
N PHE A 94 -7.53 -8.31 5.25
CA PHE A 94 -8.21 -7.56 6.28
C PHE A 94 -9.33 -6.69 5.71
N TYR A 95 -9.12 -6.06 4.55
CA TYR A 95 -10.14 -5.25 3.89
C TYR A 95 -11.35 -6.09 3.44
N GLN A 96 -11.12 -7.32 2.94
CA GLN A 96 -12.19 -8.23 2.50
C GLN A 96 -12.96 -8.78 3.69
N ALA A 97 -12.27 -9.15 4.77
CA ALA A 97 -12.88 -9.55 6.02
C ALA A 97 -13.77 -8.43 6.59
N ALA A 98 -13.31 -7.18 6.50
CA ALA A 98 -14.04 -5.99 6.87
C ALA A 98 -15.34 -5.80 6.07
N ILE A 99 -15.30 -6.01 4.75
CA ILE A 99 -16.47 -5.94 3.86
C ILE A 99 -17.46 -7.07 4.19
N LYS A 100 -16.97 -8.31 4.36
CA LYS A 100 -17.80 -9.47 4.75
C LYS A 100 -18.54 -9.24 6.08
N ARG A 101 -18.00 -8.40 6.97
CA ARG A 101 -18.59 -8.00 8.25
C ARG A 101 -19.47 -6.75 8.16
N GLY A 102 -19.94 -6.38 6.97
CA GLY A 102 -20.96 -5.34 6.78
C GLY A 102 -20.44 -3.93 6.46
N MET A 103 -19.14 -3.71 6.26
CA MET A 103 -18.69 -2.43 5.71
C MET A 103 -18.91 -2.34 4.20
N SER A 104 -19.33 -1.17 3.72
CA SER A 104 -19.37 -0.90 2.28
C SER A 104 -17.96 -0.83 1.69
N HIS A 105 -17.83 -1.28 0.44
CA HIS A 105 -16.58 -1.19 -0.31
C HIS A 105 -16.02 0.23 -0.33
N ALA A 106 -16.88 1.23 -0.59
CA ALA A 106 -16.49 2.64 -0.61
C ALA A 106 -15.88 3.09 0.73
N ARG A 107 -16.48 2.71 1.86
CA ARG A 107 -15.98 3.10 3.19
C ARG A 107 -14.60 2.50 3.47
N VAL A 108 -14.39 1.23 3.15
CA VAL A 108 -13.09 0.57 3.34
C VAL A 108 -12.03 1.20 2.43
N SER A 109 -12.36 1.44 1.16
CA SER A 109 -11.45 2.12 0.22
C SER A 109 -11.07 3.52 0.68
N SER A 110 -12.03 4.33 1.18
CA SER A 110 -11.74 5.66 1.72
C SER A 110 -10.81 5.62 2.93
N ILE A 111 -11.02 4.68 3.86
CA ILE A 111 -10.16 4.54 5.04
C ILE A 111 -8.72 4.17 4.64
N ILE A 112 -8.57 3.23 3.70
CA ILE A 112 -7.27 2.83 3.18
C ILE A 112 -6.61 3.97 2.40
N ALA A 113 -7.38 4.76 1.65
CA ALA A 113 -6.87 5.94 0.95
C ALA A 113 -6.34 7.01 1.93
N VAL A 114 -7.09 7.31 2.99
CA VAL A 114 -6.66 8.24 4.05
C VAL A 114 -5.39 7.73 4.75
N LEU A 115 -5.31 6.44 5.06
CA LEU A 115 -4.09 5.83 5.59
C LEU A 115 -2.92 6.02 4.62
N ASN A 116 -3.10 5.74 3.32
CA ASN A 116 -2.03 5.89 2.35
C ASN A 116 -1.56 7.34 2.22
N LEU A 117 -2.45 8.33 2.31
CA LEU A 117 -2.06 9.75 2.36
C LEU A 117 -1.20 10.06 3.61
N ALA A 118 -1.56 9.49 4.76
CA ALA A 118 -0.74 9.61 5.96
C ALA A 118 0.64 8.93 5.81
N LEU A 119 0.69 7.77 5.14
CA LEU A 119 1.96 7.10 4.83
C LEU A 119 2.82 7.91 3.86
N VAL A 120 2.23 8.57 2.86
CA VAL A 120 2.97 9.51 1.99
C VAL A 120 3.55 10.66 2.81
N ALA A 121 2.77 11.25 3.73
CA ALA A 121 3.27 12.32 4.60
C ALA A 121 4.44 11.85 5.49
N LEU A 122 4.34 10.66 6.07
CA LEU A 122 5.43 10.06 6.87
C LEU A 122 6.66 9.71 6.01
N ALA A 123 6.45 9.21 4.79
CA ALA A 123 7.53 8.97 3.85
C ALA A 123 8.28 10.27 3.51
N LEU A 124 7.55 11.38 3.30
CA LEU A 124 8.16 12.70 3.09
C LEU A 124 8.97 13.17 4.30
N VAL A 125 8.43 13.00 5.53
CA VAL A 125 9.18 13.31 6.76
C VAL A 125 10.48 12.51 6.83
N SER A 126 10.44 11.23 6.43
CA SER A 126 11.63 10.38 6.39
C SER A 126 12.64 10.80 5.33
N VAL A 127 12.20 11.30 4.18
CA VAL A 127 13.12 11.80 3.14
C VAL A 127 13.76 13.12 3.58
N ILE A 128 12.96 14.06 4.08
CA ILE A 128 13.42 15.38 4.53
C ILE A 128 14.35 15.25 5.74
N GLY A 129 14.07 14.31 6.65
CA GLY A 129 14.89 14.05 7.82
C GLY A 129 16.28 13.48 7.49
N GLY A 130 16.45 12.90 6.29
CA GLY A 130 17.68 12.23 5.86
C GLY A 130 17.79 10.78 6.36
N GLU A 131 18.54 9.97 5.64
CA GLU A 131 18.72 8.56 5.99
C GLU A 131 19.32 8.39 7.40
N GLY A 132 18.74 7.49 8.20
CA GLY A 132 19.26 7.15 9.54
C GLY A 132 18.99 8.19 10.64
N SER A 133 18.40 9.33 10.30
CA SER A 133 17.98 10.37 11.24
C SER A 133 16.88 9.89 12.18
N THR A 134 16.82 10.48 13.38
CA THR A 134 15.75 10.21 14.37
C THR A 134 14.36 10.44 13.79
N TRP A 135 14.20 11.44 12.91
CA TRP A 135 12.92 11.73 12.25
C TRP A 135 12.49 10.63 11.30
N SER A 136 13.43 10.01 10.58
CA SER A 136 13.20 8.91 9.64
C SER A 136 12.79 7.64 10.38
N TRP A 137 13.45 7.34 11.50
CA TRP A 137 13.05 6.24 12.38
C TRP A 137 11.70 6.48 13.06
N ALA A 138 11.45 7.70 13.53
CA ALA A 138 10.16 8.07 14.11
C ALA A 138 9.02 7.96 13.08
N ALA A 139 9.26 8.36 11.83
CA ALA A 139 8.31 8.23 10.74
C ALA A 139 7.99 6.76 10.43
N LEU A 140 9.02 5.91 10.33
CA LEU A 140 8.85 4.47 10.12
C LEU A 140 8.10 3.80 11.29
N GLY A 141 8.48 4.12 12.52
CA GLY A 141 7.80 3.61 13.73
C GLY A 141 6.33 4.03 13.78
N SER A 142 6.05 5.30 13.47
CA SER A 142 4.68 5.83 13.39
C SER A 142 3.88 5.13 12.31
N ALA A 143 4.46 4.93 11.12
CA ALA A 143 3.85 4.22 10.00
C ALA A 143 3.46 2.78 10.38
N LEU A 144 4.35 2.06 11.06
CA LEU A 144 4.09 0.71 11.56
C LEU A 144 2.93 0.70 12.56
N VAL A 145 2.94 1.62 13.53
CA VAL A 145 1.88 1.71 14.55
C VAL A 145 0.53 1.97 13.90
N ILE A 146 0.41 2.98 13.02
CA ILE A 146 -0.89 3.31 12.40
C ILE A 146 -1.41 2.18 11.51
N VAL A 147 -0.53 1.49 10.78
CA VAL A 147 -0.92 0.35 9.92
C VAL A 147 -1.40 -0.81 10.79
N VAL A 148 -0.66 -1.18 11.84
CA VAL A 148 -1.04 -2.26 12.75
C VAL A 148 -2.35 -1.95 13.46
N LEU A 149 -2.54 -0.71 13.93
CA LEU A 149 -3.80 -0.28 14.55
C LEU A 149 -4.97 -0.37 13.58
N LEU A 150 -4.79 0.04 12.32
CA LEU A 150 -5.85 -0.08 11.32
C LEU A 150 -6.18 -1.55 11.02
N LEU A 151 -5.17 -2.39 10.80
CA LEU A 151 -5.37 -3.82 10.53
C LEU A 151 -6.07 -4.49 11.72
N TRP A 152 -5.65 -4.19 12.95
CA TRP A 152 -6.31 -4.68 14.15
C TRP A 152 -7.78 -4.23 14.22
N TRP A 153 -8.06 -2.96 13.92
CA TRP A 153 -9.42 -2.45 13.89
C TRP A 153 -10.29 -3.11 12.81
N LEU A 154 -9.76 -3.32 11.60
CA LEU A 154 -10.43 -4.04 10.51
C LEU A 154 -10.68 -5.52 10.85
N ALA A 155 -9.82 -6.13 11.68
CA ALA A 155 -9.98 -7.50 12.12
C ALA A 155 -11.08 -7.71 13.17
N LYS A 156 -11.51 -6.66 13.88
CA LYS A 156 -12.54 -6.80 14.92
C LYS A 156 -13.88 -7.25 14.33
N PRO A 157 -14.57 -8.22 14.96
CA PRO A 157 -15.94 -8.55 14.60
C PRO A 157 -16.84 -7.34 14.86
N ARG A 158 -17.77 -7.07 13.94
CA ARG A 158 -18.86 -6.12 14.15
C ARG A 158 -20.14 -6.94 14.37
N VAL A 159 -20.81 -6.65 15.47
CA VAL A 159 -22.13 -7.20 15.84
C VAL A 159 -23.19 -6.45 15.06
#